data_AF-A0A341EKJ0-F1
#
_entry.id   AF-A0A341EKJ0-F1
#
_cell.length_a   1.000
_cell.length_b   1.000
_cell.length_c   1.000
_cell.angle_alpha   90.00
_cell.angle_beta   90.00
_cell.angle_gamma   90.00
#
_symmetry.space_group_name_H-M   'P 1'
#
loop_
_entity.id
_entity.type
_entity.pdbx_description
1 polymer ?
#
loop_
_entity_poly.entity_id
_entity_poly.type
_entity_poly.pdbx_seq_one_letter_code
_entity_poly.pdbx_strand_id
1 'polypeptide(L)'
;MPLTPEQRLSVAVDEDATLVLAGAGSGKTSVITAKAAYLVKAEIRKPHELRLLAFAKDAATEMSERIEAGQAGSRAAPHNPETGKHRSTRKTPSIGR
;
A
#
# COMPACT_ATOMS: atom_id res chain seq x y z
N MET A 1 -18.29 -5.58 1.20
CA MET A 1 -19.11 -4.35 1.30
C MET A 1 -18.42 -3.24 0.52
N PRO A 2 -19.17 -2.41 -0.21
CA PRO A 2 -18.61 -1.25 -0.89
C PRO A 2 -18.10 -0.22 0.13
N LEU A 3 -17.00 0.46 -0.20
CA LEU A 3 -16.45 1.55 0.61
C LEU A 3 -17.36 2.79 0.53
N THR A 4 -17.46 3.56 1.62
CA THR A 4 -18.13 4.87 1.61
C THR A 4 -17.38 5.88 0.73
N PRO A 5 -18.00 6.99 0.30
CA PRO A 5 -17.32 8.03 -0.46
C PRO A 5 -16.03 8.54 0.20
N GLU A 6 -16.03 8.77 1.51
CA GLU A 6 -14.89 9.27 2.29
C GLU A 6 -13.76 8.24 2.36
N GLN A 7 -14.11 6.96 2.51
CA GLN A 7 -13.16 5.85 2.47
C GLN A 7 -12.53 5.72 1.07
N ARG A 8 -13.33 5.88 0.00
CA ARG A 8 -12.84 5.86 -1.38
C ARG A 8 -11.91 7.03 -1.65
N LEU A 9 -12.22 8.22 -1.15
CA LEU A 9 -11.34 9.38 -1.23
C LEU A 9 -10.00 9.08 -0.54
N SER A 10 -10.03 8.55 0.67
CA SER A 10 -8.82 8.15 1.42
C SER A 10 -7.97 7.12 0.66
N VAL A 11 -8.60 6.26 -0.14
CA VAL A 11 -7.92 5.30 -1.03
C VAL A 11 -7.33 5.99 -2.28
N ALA A 12 -8.01 6.96 -2.86
CA ALA A 12 -7.58 7.58 -4.12
C ALA A 12 -6.52 8.67 -3.94
N VAL A 13 -6.49 9.37 -2.80
CA VAL A 13 -5.52 10.45 -2.50
C VAL A 13 -4.08 9.94 -2.60
N ASP A 14 -3.29 10.48 -3.51
CA ASP A 14 -1.92 10.06 -3.83
C ASP A 14 -0.88 11.14 -3.45
N GLU A 15 -0.93 11.57 -2.20
CA GLU A 15 0.06 12.49 -1.61
C GLU A 15 1.24 11.71 -1.03
N ASP A 16 2.41 12.35 -0.94
CA ASP A 16 3.62 11.74 -0.36
C ASP A 16 3.39 11.23 1.09
N ALA A 17 2.53 11.92 1.86
CA ALA A 17 2.13 11.51 3.20
C ALA A 17 0.64 11.81 3.43
N THR A 18 -0.10 10.81 3.92
CA THR A 18 -1.54 10.94 4.22
C THR A 18 -1.85 10.42 5.63
N LEU A 19 -2.59 11.19 6.42
CA LEU A 19 -3.11 10.80 7.72
C LEU A 19 -4.64 10.71 7.66
N VAL A 20 -5.20 9.55 8.03
CA VAL A 20 -6.64 9.33 8.10
C VAL A 20 -7.06 9.21 9.56
N LEU A 21 -7.92 10.13 10.03
CA LEU A 21 -8.53 10.06 11.36
C LEU A 21 -9.74 9.13 11.31
N ALA A 22 -9.75 8.10 12.15
CA ALA A 22 -10.75 7.04 12.07
C ALA A 22 -11.13 6.47 13.44
N GLY A 23 -12.44 6.39 13.72
CA GLY A 23 -12.98 5.83 14.95
C GLY A 23 -12.93 4.28 15.01
N ALA A 24 -13.38 3.71 16.12
CA ALA A 24 -13.66 2.27 16.21
C ALA A 24 -14.74 1.86 15.20
N GLY A 25 -14.65 0.66 14.62
CA GLY A 25 -15.65 0.15 13.66
C GLY A 25 -15.70 0.82 12.27
N SER A 26 -14.97 1.92 12.05
CA SER A 26 -15.00 2.72 10.81
C SER A 26 -14.38 2.07 9.56
N GLY A 27 -13.96 0.80 9.61
CA GLY A 27 -13.37 0.11 8.47
C GLY A 27 -11.91 0.43 8.16
N LYS A 28 -11.12 0.88 9.15
CA LYS A 28 -9.67 1.18 9.02
C LYS A 28 -8.89 0.16 8.20
N THR A 29 -9.02 -1.12 8.55
CA THR A 29 -8.31 -2.20 7.86
C THR A 29 -8.76 -2.32 6.41
N SER A 30 -10.06 -2.20 6.13
CA SER A 30 -10.60 -2.22 4.75
C SER A 30 -10.08 -1.06 3.90
N VAL A 31 -9.91 0.12 4.48
CA VAL A 31 -9.33 1.28 3.78
C VAL A 31 -7.85 1.03 3.45
N ILE A 32 -7.06 0.54 4.42
CA ILE A 32 -5.64 0.25 4.21
C ILE A 32 -5.44 -0.84 3.14
N THR A 33 -6.18 -1.94 3.21
CA THR A 33 -6.07 -3.02 2.20
C THR A 33 -6.53 -2.57 0.82
N ALA A 34 -7.61 -1.78 0.74
CA ALA A 34 -8.09 -1.21 -0.51
C ALA A 34 -7.08 -0.22 -1.12
N LYS A 35 -6.39 0.59 -0.31
CA LYS A 35 -5.32 1.49 -0.78
C LYS A 35 -4.18 0.71 -1.42
N ALA A 36 -3.67 -0.32 -0.75
CA ALA A 36 -2.61 -1.17 -1.31
C ALA A 36 -3.05 -1.83 -2.62
N ALA A 37 -4.27 -2.39 -2.66
CA ALA A 37 -4.81 -2.99 -3.87
C ALA A 37 -5.00 -1.98 -5.01
N TYR A 38 -5.47 -0.77 -4.70
CA TYR A 38 -5.62 0.31 -5.66
C TYR A 38 -4.29 0.72 -6.29
N LEU A 39 -3.26 0.97 -5.47
CA LEU A 39 -1.93 1.37 -5.94
C LEU A 39 -1.31 0.33 -6.88
N VAL A 40 -1.50 -0.95 -6.59
CA VAL A 40 -1.03 -2.05 -7.45
C VAL A 40 -1.86 -2.14 -8.74
N LYS A 41 -3.19 -2.13 -8.64
CA LYS A 41 -4.09 -2.25 -9.80
C LYS A 41 -4.00 -1.06 -10.76
N ALA A 42 -3.73 0.12 -10.24
CA ALA A 42 -3.52 1.34 -11.02
C ALA A 42 -2.08 1.46 -11.56
N GLU A 43 -1.22 0.47 -11.33
CA GLU A 43 0.20 0.44 -11.74
C GLU A 43 1.04 1.62 -11.21
N ILE A 44 0.59 2.27 -10.13
CA ILE A 44 1.29 3.40 -9.49
C ILE A 44 2.50 2.90 -8.67
N ARG A 45 2.37 1.72 -8.06
CA ARG A 45 3.42 1.05 -7.28
C ARG A 45 3.42 -0.44 -7.56
N LYS A 46 4.61 -1.04 -7.56
CA LYS A 46 4.77 -2.49 -7.59
C LYS A 46 4.53 -3.09 -6.19
N PRO A 47 4.03 -4.32 -6.07
CA PRO A 47 3.77 -4.93 -4.77
C PRO A 47 4.95 -4.92 -3.79
N HIS A 48 6.19 -5.12 -4.27
CA HIS A 48 7.40 -5.14 -3.43
C HIS A 48 7.85 -3.74 -2.94
N GLU A 49 7.26 -2.67 -3.48
CA GLU A 49 7.48 -1.30 -3.02
C GLU A 49 6.58 -0.95 -1.83
N LEU A 50 5.51 -1.71 -1.61
CA LEU A 50 4.54 -1.49 -0.55
C LEU A 50 4.91 -2.26 0.72
N ARG A 51 4.81 -1.59 1.87
CA ARG A 51 4.97 -2.19 3.19
C ARG A 51 3.78 -1.81 4.04
N LEU A 52 3.05 -2.82 4.53
CA LEU A 52 1.90 -2.63 5.41
C LEU A 52 2.29 -3.10 6.80
N LEU A 53 1.93 -2.32 7.81
CA LEU A 53 2.28 -2.58 9.21
C LEU A 53 1.02 -2.55 10.07
N ALA A 54 0.97 -3.44 11.04
CA ALA A 54 -0.04 -3.46 12.09
C ALA A 54 0.65 -3.70 13.44
N PHE A 55 0.05 -3.19 14.51
CA PHE A 55 0.61 -3.35 15.85
C PHE A 55 0.44 -4.79 16.38
N ALA A 56 -0.75 -5.36 16.20
CA ALA A 56 -1.06 -6.73 16.62
C ALA A 56 -0.75 -7.72 15.50
N LYS A 57 -0.17 -8.87 15.86
CA LYS A 57 0.14 -9.96 14.91
C LYS A 57 -1.11 -10.46 14.19
N ASP A 58 -2.21 -10.65 14.91
CA ASP A 58 -3.47 -11.14 14.32
C ASP A 58 -4.04 -10.16 13.30
N ALA A 59 -3.92 -8.85 13.55
CA ALA A 59 -4.33 -7.83 12.60
C ALA A 59 -3.46 -7.83 11.32
N ALA A 60 -2.15 -8.12 11.45
CA ALA A 60 -1.26 -8.27 10.29
C ALA A 60 -1.62 -9.51 9.45
N THR A 61 -1.96 -10.63 10.12
CA THR A 61 -2.43 -11.86 9.46
C THR A 61 -3.73 -11.60 8.70
N GLU A 62 -4.74 -11.03 9.37
CA GLU A 62 -6.03 -10.69 8.77
C GLU A 62 -5.89 -9.75 7.56
N MET A 63 -4.96 -8.77 7.66
CA MET A 63 -4.67 -7.85 6.57
C MET A 63 -4.06 -8.57 5.35
N SER A 64 -3.13 -9.50 5.60
CA SER A 64 -2.51 -10.32 4.54
C SER A 64 -3.53 -11.19 3.83
N GLU A 65 -4.34 -11.93 4.59
CA GLU A 65 -5.40 -12.81 4.06
C GLU A 65 -6.39 -12.03 3.19
N ARG A 66 -6.78 -10.82 3.60
CA ARG A 66 -7.67 -9.96 2.82
C ARG A 66 -7.05 -9.50 1.50
N ILE A 67 -5.76 -9.19 1.49
CA ILE A 67 -5.05 -8.79 0.28
C ILE A 67 -4.96 -9.98 -0.67
N GLU A 68 -4.59 -11.17 -0.18
CA GLU A 68 -4.52 -12.38 -0.97
C GLU A 68 -5.89 -12.75 -1.58
N ALA A 69 -6.96 -12.70 -0.78
CA ALA A 69 -8.32 -12.92 -1.26
C ALA A 69 -8.75 -11.88 -2.31
N GLY A 70 -8.36 -10.62 -2.13
CA GLY A 70 -8.62 -9.54 -3.11
C GLY A 70 -7.72 -9.59 -4.35
N GLN A 71 -6.63 -10.35 -4.30
CA GLN A 71 -5.62 -10.54 -5.35
C GLN A 71 -5.70 -11.92 -6.02
N ALA A 72 -6.74 -12.73 -5.79
CA ALA A 72 -6.89 -14.05 -6.40
C ALA A 72 -6.90 -14.08 -7.97
N GLY A 73 -6.78 -12.93 -8.64
CA GLY A 73 -6.52 -12.79 -10.08
C GLY A 73 -5.11 -12.28 -10.47
N SER A 74 -4.21 -11.97 -9.53
CA SER A 74 -2.87 -11.41 -9.77
C SER A 74 -1.88 -12.00 -8.77
N ARG A 75 -1.42 -13.22 -9.01
CA ARG A 75 -0.47 -13.89 -8.14
C ARG A 75 0.95 -13.35 -8.39
N ALA A 76 1.42 -12.45 -7.54
CA ALA A 76 2.82 -12.04 -7.51
C ALA A 76 3.67 -13.10 -6.78
N ALA A 77 4.87 -13.36 -7.29
CA ALA A 77 5.80 -14.36 -6.75
C ALA A 77 6.31 -13.99 -5.33
N PRO A 78 6.62 -14.99 -4.48
CA PRO A 78 7.18 -14.73 -3.14
C PRO A 78 8.52 -14.00 -3.25
N HIS A 79 8.67 -12.93 -2.46
CA HIS A 79 9.87 -12.09 -2.42
C HIS A 79 10.86 -12.63 -1.37
N ASN A 80 12.08 -12.97 -1.81
CA ASN A 80 13.23 -13.30 -0.96
C ASN A 80 13.96 -12.01 -0.54
N PRO A 81 14.11 -11.69 0.76
CA PRO A 81 14.68 -10.43 1.24
C PRO A 81 16.17 -10.20 0.93
N GLU A 82 16.89 -11.15 0.32
CA GLU A 82 18.36 -11.05 0.15
C GLU A 82 18.85 -10.43 -1.17
N THR A 83 17.97 -10.02 -2.09
CA THR A 83 18.40 -9.54 -3.42
C THR A 83 18.09 -8.05 -3.63
N GLY A 84 19.03 -7.17 -3.23
CA GLY A 84 18.87 -5.75 -3.57
C GLY A 84 19.87 -4.78 -2.95
N LYS A 85 21.18 -4.95 -3.16
CA LYS A 85 22.13 -3.82 -2.99
C LYS A 85 21.92 -2.81 -4.13
N HIS A 86 20.96 -1.90 -3.99
CA HIS A 86 20.77 -0.81 -4.96
C HIS A 86 21.72 0.35 -4.65
N ARG A 87 22.76 0.46 -5.47
CA ARG A 87 23.73 1.57 -5.49
C ARG A 87 23.01 2.85 -5.95
N SER A 88 22.81 3.79 -5.03
CA SER A 88 22.30 5.14 -5.32
C SER A 88 23.36 5.95 -6.08
N THR A 89 23.07 6.38 -7.30
CA THR A 89 23.80 7.46 -7.96
C THR A 89 22.93 8.71 -7.91
N ARG A 90 23.27 9.65 -7.03
CA ARG A 90 22.67 10.99 -7.04
C ARG A 90 23.25 11.78 -8.22
N LYS A 91 22.43 12.13 -9.20
CA LYS A 91 22.71 13.25 -10.12
C LYS A 91 22.01 14.49 -9.58
N THR A 92 22.79 15.47 -9.14
CA THR A 92 22.34 16.84 -8.86
C THR A 92 22.10 17.58 -10.17
N PRO A 93 20.99 18.32 -10.37
CA PRO A 93 20.84 19.22 -11.50
C PRO A 93 21.67 20.49 -11.27
N SER A 94 22.55 20.84 -12.21
CA SER A 94 23.20 22.15 -12.27
C SER A 94 22.24 23.16 -12.89
N ILE A 95 21.90 24.20 -12.16
CA ILE A 95 21.15 25.36 -12.68
C ILE A 95 22.17 26.25 -13.43
N GLY A 96 21.97 26.39 -14.74
CA GLY A 96 22.72 27.33 -15.59
C GLY A 96 22.27 28.77 -15.36
N ARG A 97 23.19 29.71 -15.62
CA ARG A 97 23.06 31.16 -15.42
C ARG A 97 21.95 31.80 -16.24
#